data_AF-A0A357Z8V0-F1
#
_entry.id   AF-A0A357Z8V0-F1
#
_cell.length_a   1.000
_cell.length_b   1.000
_cell.length_c   1.000
_cell.angle_alpha   90.00
_cell.angle_beta   90.00
_cell.angle_gamma   90.00
#
_symmetry.space_group_name_H-M   'P 1'
#
loop_
_entity.id
_entity.type
_entity.pdbx_description
1 polymer ?
#
loop_
_entity_poly.entity_id
_entity_poly.type
_entity_poly.pdbx_seq_one_letter_code
_entity_poly.pdbx_strand_id
1 'polypeptide(L)'
;GSFSEGLAMIPAMEAKLKEIELYLDSHRILVFYYKIACLYFGAGKPAKAIDYLNKIINWKLNLRDDIQCYARLLHLIAHYELGNTEVVNYLSKSVYRFMYKMKNLSTVEEVLFNFLRKSIQKGGEENSLLSNKEIIKKSFIHLLQTLQPLTVNKLESRAFMYLDIISWLESKIQDKQVETIIKEKFLA
;
A
#
# COMPACT_ATOMS: atom_id res chain seq x y z
N GLY A 1 -0.80 -17.48 -0.87
CA GLY A 1 -0.18 -16.97 -2.11
C GLY A 1 -1.01 -17.21 -3.36
N SER A 2 -2.33 -17.42 -3.29
CA SER A 2 -3.22 -17.49 -4.46
C SER A 2 -4.25 -16.34 -4.41
N PHE A 3 -3.81 -15.14 -4.82
CA PHE A 3 -4.67 -13.96 -4.79
C PHE A 3 -5.78 -14.08 -5.83
N SER A 4 -5.43 -14.60 -7.01
CA SER A 4 -6.38 -14.81 -8.11
C SER A 4 -7.55 -15.73 -7.73
N GLU A 5 -7.30 -16.81 -6.99
CA GLU A 5 -8.34 -17.70 -6.47
C GLU A 5 -9.20 -16.99 -5.41
N GLY A 6 -8.58 -16.19 -4.54
CA GLY A 6 -9.28 -15.40 -3.52
C GLY A 6 -10.28 -14.40 -4.10
N LEU A 7 -10.10 -13.95 -5.35
CA LEU A 7 -11.04 -13.03 -6.01
C LEU A 7 -12.43 -13.65 -6.20
N ALA A 8 -12.52 -14.97 -6.37
CA ALA A 8 -13.80 -15.66 -6.54
C ALA A 8 -14.71 -15.57 -5.30
N MET A 9 -14.12 -15.34 -4.12
CA MET A 9 -14.86 -15.23 -2.86
C MET A 9 -15.41 -13.82 -2.62
N ILE A 10 -14.90 -12.80 -3.31
CA ILE A 10 -15.24 -11.39 -3.06
C ILE A 10 -16.75 -11.12 -3.21
N PRO A 11 -17.46 -11.59 -4.26
CA PRO A 11 -18.89 -11.35 -4.38
C PRO A 11 -19.70 -11.88 -3.19
N ALA A 12 -19.37 -13.08 -2.70
CA ALA A 12 -20.01 -13.67 -1.53
C ALA A 12 -19.66 -12.89 -0.24
N MET A 13 -18.40 -12.45 -0.10
CA MET A 13 -17.96 -11.62 1.02
C MET A 13 -18.68 -10.27 1.05
N GLU A 14 -18.87 -9.61 -0.10
CA GLU A 14 -19.58 -8.33 -0.19
C GLU A 14 -21.07 -8.48 0.15
N ALA A 15 -21.72 -9.54 -0.35
CA ALA A 15 -23.10 -9.84 -0.02
C ALA A 15 -23.25 -10.04 1.50
N LYS A 16 -22.37 -10.86 2.11
CA LYS A 16 -22.39 -11.10 3.55
C LYS A 16 -22.08 -9.84 4.36
N LEU A 17 -21.11 -9.03 3.93
CA LEU A 17 -20.76 -7.78 4.59
C LEU A 17 -21.97 -6.84 4.65
N LYS A 18 -22.72 -6.73 3.55
CA LYS A 18 -23.94 -5.91 3.48
C LYS A 18 -25.04 -6.40 4.43
N GLU A 19 -25.19 -7.71 4.60
CA GLU A 19 -26.16 -8.29 5.55
C GLU A 19 -25.82 -7.94 7.00
N ILE A 20 -24.53 -7.94 7.35
CA ILE A 20 -24.07 -7.76 8.73
C ILE A 20 -23.59 -6.34 9.04
N GLU A 21 -23.61 -5.43 8.06
CA GLU A 21 -23.00 -4.09 8.14
C GLU A 21 -23.53 -3.29 9.33
N LEU A 22 -24.84 -3.35 9.57
CA LEU A 22 -25.51 -2.67 10.69
C LEU A 22 -25.07 -3.17 12.08
N TYR A 23 -24.45 -4.36 12.14
CA TYR A 23 -23.96 -4.98 13.37
C TYR A 23 -22.44 -4.87 13.52
N LEU A 24 -21.74 -4.27 12.56
CA LEU A 24 -20.29 -4.08 12.59
C LEU A 24 -19.94 -2.64 12.92
N ASP A 25 -18.89 -2.45 13.71
CA ASP A 25 -18.29 -1.14 13.83
C ASP A 25 -17.62 -0.70 12.51
N SER A 26 -17.57 0.61 12.28
CA SER A 26 -17.03 1.17 11.04
C SER A 26 -15.58 0.79 10.79
N HIS A 27 -14.77 0.60 11.83
CA HIS A 27 -13.37 0.23 11.66
C HIS A 27 -13.24 -1.17 11.06
N ARG A 28 -14.04 -2.15 11.51
CA ARG A 28 -14.06 -3.50 10.92
C ARG A 28 -14.45 -3.49 9.45
N ILE A 29 -15.47 -2.72 9.07
CA ILE A 29 -15.91 -2.59 7.67
C ILE A 29 -14.75 -2.08 6.80
N LEU A 30 -14.01 -1.09 7.29
CA LEU A 30 -12.88 -0.51 6.56
C LEU A 30 -11.69 -1.47 6.47
N VAL A 31 -11.41 -2.23 7.51
CA VAL A 31 -10.41 -3.31 7.46
C VAL A 31 -10.81 -4.37 6.42
N PHE A 32 -12.10 -4.69 6.29
CA PHE A 32 -12.59 -5.58 5.24
C PHE A 32 -12.34 -5.01 3.84
N TYR A 33 -12.73 -3.76 3.59
CA TYR A 33 -12.45 -3.11 2.30
C TYR A 33 -10.96 -3.05 2.00
N TYR A 34 -10.13 -2.82 3.01
CA TYR A 34 -8.68 -2.79 2.84
C TYR A 34 -8.12 -4.15 2.46
N LYS A 35 -8.59 -5.23 3.10
CA LYS A 35 -8.21 -6.60 2.73
C LYS A 35 -8.63 -6.94 1.30
N ILE A 36 -9.82 -6.53 0.87
CA ILE A 36 -10.28 -6.71 -0.51
C ILE A 36 -9.39 -5.92 -1.49
N ALA A 37 -9.01 -4.69 -1.15
CA ALA A 37 -8.07 -3.91 -1.94
C ALA A 37 -6.70 -4.61 -2.08
N CYS A 38 -6.15 -5.13 -0.98
CA CYS A 38 -4.91 -5.90 -1.01
C CYS A 38 -5.03 -7.17 -1.85
N LEU A 39 -6.18 -7.85 -1.84
CA LEU A 39 -6.43 -9.01 -2.70
C LEU A 39 -6.39 -8.64 -4.19
N TYR A 40 -7.10 -7.59 -4.58
CA TYR A 40 -7.07 -7.11 -5.97
C TYR A 40 -5.67 -6.63 -6.39
N PHE A 41 -4.99 -5.90 -5.51
CA PHE A 41 -3.63 -5.43 -5.78
C PHE A 41 -2.65 -6.59 -5.96
N GLY A 42 -2.68 -7.57 -5.03
CA GLY A 42 -1.86 -8.77 -5.08
C GLY A 42 -2.11 -9.63 -6.31
N ALA A 43 -3.34 -9.65 -6.82
CA ALA A 43 -3.72 -10.35 -8.06
C ALA A 43 -3.40 -9.55 -9.35
N GLY A 44 -2.60 -8.46 -9.26
CA GLY A 44 -2.26 -7.64 -10.42
C GLY A 44 -3.42 -6.83 -10.99
N LYS A 45 -4.45 -6.51 -10.17
CA LYS A 45 -5.62 -5.69 -10.56
C LYS A 45 -5.66 -4.36 -9.80
N PRO A 46 -4.68 -3.46 -9.98
CA PRO A 46 -4.57 -2.21 -9.22
C PRO A 46 -5.77 -1.28 -9.41
N ALA A 47 -6.38 -1.25 -10.60
CA ALA A 47 -7.60 -0.47 -10.85
C ALA A 47 -8.75 -0.85 -9.92
N LYS A 48 -8.98 -2.16 -9.71
CA LYS A 48 -9.99 -2.63 -8.75
C LYS A 48 -9.60 -2.34 -7.32
N ALA A 49 -8.31 -2.44 -6.97
CA ALA A 49 -7.85 -2.07 -5.63
C ALA A 49 -8.20 -0.60 -5.31
N ILE A 50 -8.00 0.31 -6.27
CA ILE A 50 -8.35 1.74 -6.14
C ILE A 50 -9.82 1.96 -5.78
N ASP A 51 -10.75 1.20 -6.38
CA ASP A 51 -12.19 1.31 -6.07
C ASP A 51 -12.46 1.10 -4.56
N TYR A 52 -11.84 0.08 -3.96
CA TYR A 52 -12.01 -0.23 -2.54
C TYR A 52 -11.23 0.74 -1.63
N LEU A 53 -10.05 1.18 -2.06
CA LEU A 53 -9.26 2.16 -1.31
C LEU A 53 -9.99 3.50 -1.22
N ASN A 54 -10.70 3.90 -2.28
CA ASN A 54 -11.54 5.08 -2.28
C ASN A 54 -12.71 4.99 -1.29
N LYS A 55 -13.28 3.80 -1.06
CA LYS A 55 -14.30 3.60 -0.01
C LYS A 55 -13.74 3.93 1.38
N ILE A 56 -12.46 3.66 1.61
CA ILE A 56 -11.78 3.95 2.88
C ILE A 56 -11.42 5.43 2.95
N ILE A 57 -10.71 5.95 1.94
CA ILE A 57 -10.17 7.32 1.94
C ILE A 57 -11.28 8.37 2.04
N ASN A 58 -12.45 8.11 1.42
CA ASN A 58 -13.59 9.00 1.41
C ASN A 58 -14.60 8.73 2.53
N TRP A 59 -14.28 7.84 3.46
CA TRP A 59 -15.16 7.52 4.57
C TRP A 59 -15.34 8.75 5.47
N LYS A 60 -16.59 9.18 5.64
CA LYS A 60 -16.97 10.28 6.53
C LYS A 60 -16.87 9.75 7.96
N LEU A 61 -15.80 10.04 8.71
CA LEU A 61 -15.69 10.01 10.20
C LEU A 61 -14.21 10.00 10.67
N ASN A 62 -13.99 10.31 11.96
CA ASN A 62 -12.70 10.19 12.67
C ASN A 62 -12.24 8.72 12.70
N LEU A 63 -11.37 8.36 11.77
CA LEU A 63 -10.82 7.03 11.67
C LEU A 63 -9.49 6.93 12.40
N ARG A 64 -9.14 5.70 12.76
CA ARG A 64 -7.79 5.40 13.24
C ARG A 64 -6.80 5.78 12.14
N ASP A 65 -5.77 6.52 12.51
CA ASP A 65 -4.81 7.08 11.56
C ASP A 65 -4.08 6.00 10.75
N ASP A 66 -3.91 4.79 11.31
CA ASP A 66 -3.16 3.70 10.68
C ASP A 66 -3.83 3.19 9.39
N ILE A 67 -5.09 2.75 9.45
CA ILE A 67 -5.81 2.22 8.27
C ILE A 67 -5.91 3.27 7.16
N GLN A 68 -6.10 4.52 7.54
CA GLN A 68 -6.14 5.67 6.64
C GLN A 68 -4.77 5.96 6.00
N CYS A 69 -3.68 5.81 6.75
CA CYS A 69 -2.32 5.94 6.25
C CYS A 69 -2.02 4.85 5.20
N TYR A 70 -2.21 3.59 5.55
CA TYR A 70 -1.90 2.46 4.66
C TYR A 70 -2.82 2.40 3.44
N ALA A 71 -4.10 2.81 3.56
CA ALA A 71 -4.98 2.94 2.41
C ALA A 71 -4.48 4.00 1.42
N ARG A 72 -4.03 5.16 1.92
CA ARG A 72 -3.45 6.22 1.06
C ARG A 72 -2.14 5.79 0.41
N LEU A 73 -1.27 5.10 1.15
CA LEU A 73 -0.02 4.54 0.62
C LEU A 73 -0.30 3.52 -0.49
N LEU A 74 -1.17 2.54 -0.25
CA LEU A 74 -1.52 1.55 -1.26
C LEU A 74 -2.23 2.17 -2.46
N HIS A 75 -3.02 3.23 -2.25
CA HIS A 75 -3.67 3.98 -3.34
C HIS A 75 -2.64 4.67 -4.24
N LEU A 76 -1.64 5.33 -3.64
CA LEU A 76 -0.50 5.89 -4.37
C LEU A 76 0.24 4.80 -5.17
N ILE A 77 0.53 3.67 -4.54
CA ILE A 77 1.23 2.55 -5.19
C ILE A 77 0.39 1.97 -6.34
N ALA A 78 -0.92 1.82 -6.17
CA ALA A 78 -1.80 1.31 -7.24
C ALA A 78 -1.84 2.25 -8.45
N HIS A 79 -1.86 3.57 -8.25
CA HIS A 79 -1.73 4.53 -9.35
C HIS A 79 -0.34 4.50 -10.00
N TYR A 80 0.71 4.25 -9.23
CA TYR A 80 2.06 4.04 -9.76
C TYR A 80 2.13 2.81 -10.66
N GLU A 81 1.53 1.68 -10.24
CA GLU A 81 1.45 0.46 -11.05
C GLU A 81 0.69 0.66 -12.38
N LEU A 82 -0.32 1.54 -12.37
CA LEU A 82 -1.08 1.89 -13.58
C LEU A 82 -0.37 2.89 -14.50
N GLY A 83 0.78 3.45 -14.09
CA GLY A 83 1.47 4.50 -14.86
C GLY A 83 0.75 5.85 -14.84
N ASN A 84 -0.13 6.10 -13.87
CA ASN A 84 -0.91 7.34 -13.75
C ASN A 84 -0.05 8.48 -13.18
N THR A 85 0.94 8.95 -13.94
CA THR A 85 2.02 9.84 -13.47
C THR A 85 1.52 11.14 -12.84
N GLU A 86 0.54 11.81 -13.43
CA GLU A 86 -0.05 13.04 -12.88
C GLU A 86 -0.71 12.81 -11.52
N VAL A 87 -1.48 11.71 -11.42
CA VAL A 87 -2.16 11.32 -10.18
C VAL A 87 -1.14 10.93 -9.11
N VAL A 88 -0.08 10.20 -9.48
CA VAL A 88 1.02 9.85 -8.58
C VAL A 88 1.65 11.11 -8.00
N ASN A 89 2.00 12.10 -8.82
CA ASN A 89 2.60 13.35 -8.34
C ASN A 89 1.69 14.08 -7.33
N TYR A 90 0.39 14.16 -7.61
CA TYR A 90 -0.57 14.73 -6.67
C TYR A 90 -0.68 13.92 -5.37
N LEU A 91 -0.84 12.59 -5.49
CA LEU A 91 -1.01 11.69 -4.37
C LEU A 91 0.22 11.67 -3.48
N SER A 92 1.45 11.65 -4.01
CA SER A 92 2.68 11.69 -3.21
C SER A 92 2.67 12.87 -2.25
N LYS A 93 2.33 14.07 -2.74
CA LYS A 93 2.20 15.28 -1.91
C LYS A 93 1.09 15.15 -0.88
N SER A 94 -0.05 14.55 -1.26
CA SER A 94 -1.18 14.33 -0.36
C SER A 94 -0.86 13.35 0.77
N VAL A 95 -0.26 12.20 0.45
CA VAL A 95 0.15 11.17 1.43
C VAL A 95 1.20 11.73 2.37
N TYR A 96 2.21 12.43 1.84
CA TYR A 96 3.23 13.09 2.67
C TYR A 96 2.61 14.05 3.69
N ARG A 97 1.68 14.93 3.26
CA ARG A 97 0.99 15.85 4.17
C ARG A 97 0.14 15.14 5.21
N PHE A 98 -0.46 14.01 4.86
CA PHE A 98 -1.23 13.20 5.80
C PHE A 98 -0.31 12.61 6.88
N MET A 99 0.77 11.94 6.48
CA MET A 99 1.75 11.34 7.39
C MET A 99 2.42 12.39 8.28
N TYR A 100 2.74 13.58 7.74
CA TYR A 100 3.30 14.68 8.52
C TYR A 100 2.40 15.15 9.67
N LYS A 101 1.08 15.00 9.54
CA LYS A 101 0.11 15.38 10.57
C LYS A 101 -0.14 14.27 11.59
N MET A 102 0.31 13.04 11.32
CA MET A 102 0.16 11.93 12.25
C MET A 102 1.05 12.18 13.48
N LYS A 103 0.48 12.05 14.67
CA LYS A 103 1.19 12.33 15.92
C LYS A 103 2.24 11.27 16.28
N ASN A 104 2.00 10.02 15.88
CA ASN A 104 2.81 8.86 16.26
C ASN A 104 3.03 7.98 15.04
N LEU A 105 4.10 8.24 14.28
CA LEU A 105 4.56 7.33 13.24
C LEU A 105 5.33 6.18 13.90
N SER A 106 5.08 4.95 13.46
CA SER A 106 5.95 3.81 13.72
C SER A 106 7.27 3.95 12.96
N THR A 107 8.29 3.16 13.30
CA THR A 107 9.59 3.23 12.61
C THR A 107 9.45 2.92 11.12
N VAL A 108 8.59 1.95 10.75
CA VAL A 108 8.30 1.66 9.34
C VAL A 108 7.65 2.86 8.64
N GLU A 109 6.68 3.50 9.28
CA GLU A 109 6.00 4.68 8.72
C GLU A 109 6.94 5.88 8.60
N GLU A 110 7.88 6.08 9.53
CA GLU A 110 8.92 7.10 9.41
C GLU A 110 9.85 6.86 8.22
N VAL A 111 10.25 5.60 7.98
CA VAL A 111 11.05 5.24 6.80
C VAL A 111 10.30 5.56 5.51
N LEU A 112 9.02 5.17 5.42
CA LEU A 112 8.16 5.47 4.27
C LEU A 112 7.92 6.97 4.09
N PHE A 113 7.68 7.69 5.20
CA PHE A 113 7.51 9.13 5.20
C PHE A 113 8.76 9.84 4.67
N ASN A 114 9.95 9.45 5.15
CA ASN A 114 11.22 10.02 4.71
C ASN A 114 11.51 9.69 3.24
N PHE A 115 11.14 8.51 2.77
CA PHE A 115 11.21 8.16 1.35
C PHE A 115 10.32 9.08 0.50
N LEU A 116 9.04 9.24 0.87
CA LEU A 116 8.13 10.17 0.19
C LEU A 116 8.65 11.61 0.23
N ARG A 117 9.14 12.05 1.39
CA ARG A 117 9.74 13.38 1.57
C ARG A 117 10.88 13.61 0.59
N LYS A 118 11.81 12.65 0.46
CA LYS A 118 12.93 12.73 -0.49
C LYS A 118 12.41 12.81 -1.93
N SER A 119 11.37 12.04 -2.28
CA SER A 119 10.77 12.07 -3.63
C SER A 119 10.06 13.39 -3.99
N ILE A 120 9.67 14.19 -3.00
CA ILE A 120 8.91 15.44 -3.18
C ILE A 120 9.80 16.69 -3.02
N GLN A 121 10.66 16.71 -1.99
CA GLN A 121 11.44 17.91 -1.61
C GLN A 121 12.74 18.06 -2.37
N LYS A 122 13.36 16.94 -2.81
CA LYS A 122 14.53 17.01 -3.68
C LYS A 122 14.08 17.13 -5.14
N GLY A 123 13.55 18.30 -5.50
CA GLY A 123 13.09 18.66 -6.84
C GLY A 123 14.19 18.73 -7.91
N GLY A 124 15.09 17.75 -7.94
CA GLY A 124 15.82 17.35 -9.13
C GLY A 124 15.28 16.01 -9.57
N GLU A 125 15.12 15.80 -10.88
CA GLU A 125 14.58 14.61 -11.55
C GLU A 125 15.23 13.28 -11.15
N GLU A 126 16.18 13.25 -10.21
CA GLU A 126 16.86 12.04 -9.76
C GLU A 126 15.97 11.21 -8.81
N ASN A 127 15.34 11.79 -7.78
CA ASN A 127 14.69 11.00 -6.70
C ASN A 127 13.16 10.93 -6.79
N SER A 128 12.56 11.44 -7.86
CA SER A 128 11.11 11.38 -8.08
C SER A 128 10.64 9.94 -8.29
N LEU A 129 9.41 9.64 -7.87
CA LEU A 129 8.73 8.40 -8.30
C LEU A 129 8.57 8.32 -9.82
N LEU A 130 8.70 9.46 -10.51
CA LEU A 130 8.58 9.60 -11.95
C LEU A 130 9.94 9.79 -12.65
N SER A 131 11.05 9.62 -11.92
CA SER A 131 12.39 9.59 -12.50
C SER A 131 12.55 8.43 -13.49
N ASN A 132 13.69 8.38 -14.19
CA ASN A 132 14.00 7.24 -15.04
C ASN A 132 14.01 5.90 -14.24
N LYS A 133 13.73 4.79 -14.94
CA LYS A 133 13.56 3.45 -14.33
C LYS A 133 14.77 3.01 -13.49
N GLU A 134 15.97 3.36 -13.91
CA GLU A 134 17.21 2.97 -13.22
C GLU A 134 17.41 3.68 -11.88
N ILE A 135 17.15 4.98 -11.82
CA ILE A 135 17.32 5.73 -10.56
C ILE A 135 16.24 5.32 -9.56
N ILE A 136 14.99 5.20 -9.98
CA ILE A 136 13.92 4.78 -9.07
C ILE A 136 14.15 3.36 -8.55
N LYS A 137 14.67 2.46 -9.38
CA LYS A 137 15.08 1.11 -8.96
C LYS A 137 16.14 1.15 -7.86
N LYS A 138 17.14 2.03 -7.98
CA LYS A 138 18.15 2.23 -6.90
C LYS A 138 17.50 2.74 -5.61
N SER A 139 16.58 3.68 -5.70
CA SER A 139 15.84 4.19 -4.54
C SER A 139 14.99 3.10 -3.87
N PHE A 140 14.37 2.21 -4.66
CA PHE A 140 13.63 1.04 -4.16
C PHE A 140 14.54 0.01 -3.49
N ILE A 141 15.73 -0.25 -4.03
CA ILE A 141 16.72 -1.14 -3.39
C ILE A 141 17.11 -0.58 -2.02
N HIS A 142 17.41 0.71 -1.93
CA HIS A 142 17.75 1.35 -0.66
C HIS A 142 16.60 1.32 0.34
N LEU A 143 15.36 1.56 -0.12
CA LEU A 143 14.17 1.45 0.71
C LEU A 143 13.98 0.01 1.23
N LEU A 144 14.13 -0.99 0.37
CA LEU A 144 14.04 -2.40 0.75
C LEU A 144 15.07 -2.76 1.81
N GLN A 145 16.34 -2.40 1.60
CA GLN A 145 17.43 -2.64 2.56
C GLN A 145 17.18 -1.99 3.93
N THR A 146 16.46 -0.86 3.94
CA THR A 146 16.12 -0.15 5.18
C THR A 146 14.94 -0.81 5.91
N LEU A 147 13.94 -1.29 5.17
CA LEU A 147 12.74 -1.92 5.73
C LEU A 147 12.95 -3.39 6.12
N GLN A 148 13.79 -4.13 5.41
CA GLN A 148 13.95 -5.57 5.60
C GLN A 148 14.40 -5.98 7.01
N PRO A 149 15.34 -5.29 7.69
CA PRO A 149 15.66 -5.57 9.08
C PRO A 149 14.50 -5.33 10.06
N LEU A 150 13.51 -4.50 9.69
CA LEU A 150 12.36 -4.20 10.54
C LEU A 150 11.30 -5.30 10.52
N THR A 151 11.33 -6.22 9.55
CA THR A 151 10.30 -7.28 9.42
C THR A 151 10.32 -8.27 10.57
N VAL A 152 11.47 -8.44 11.23
CA VAL A 152 11.63 -9.31 12.41
C VAL A 152 11.31 -8.58 13.73
N ASN A 153 11.13 -7.26 13.69
CA ASN A 153 10.78 -6.47 14.87
C ASN A 153 9.29 -6.63 15.17
N LYS A 154 8.97 -7.27 16.30
CA LYS A 154 7.58 -7.49 16.74
C LYS A 154 6.78 -6.20 16.90
N LEU A 155 7.44 -5.09 17.28
CA LEU A 155 6.78 -3.79 17.43
C LEU A 155 6.30 -3.21 16.09
N GLU A 156 6.98 -3.57 15.00
CA GLU A 156 6.69 -3.09 13.64
C GLU A 156 5.80 -4.04 12.83
N SER A 157 5.49 -5.24 13.38
CA SER A 157 4.71 -6.29 12.70
C SER A 157 3.41 -5.79 12.07
N ARG A 158 2.72 -4.84 12.72
CA ARG A 158 1.47 -4.26 12.23
C ARG A 158 1.63 -3.60 10.86
N ALA A 159 2.73 -2.90 10.60
CA ALA A 159 2.94 -2.20 9.34
C ALA A 159 2.99 -3.19 8.16
N PHE A 160 3.72 -4.29 8.34
CA PHE A 160 3.85 -5.35 7.36
C PHE A 160 2.59 -6.21 7.21
N MET A 161 1.72 -6.25 8.22
CA MET A 161 0.39 -6.86 8.09
C MET A 161 -0.56 -6.06 7.20
N TYR A 162 -0.45 -4.73 7.22
CA TYR A 162 -1.27 -3.89 6.35
C TYR A 162 -0.75 -3.93 4.91
N LEU A 163 0.54 -3.72 4.72
CA LEU A 163 1.14 -3.64 3.39
C LEU A 163 2.36 -4.56 3.30
N ASP A 164 2.29 -5.58 2.43
CA ASP A 164 3.46 -6.36 2.03
C ASP A 164 4.34 -5.55 1.06
N ILE A 165 4.86 -4.44 1.58
CA ILE A 165 5.71 -3.50 0.85
C ILE A 165 7.01 -4.17 0.42
N ILE A 166 7.48 -5.18 1.16
CA ILE A 166 8.70 -5.93 0.86
C ILE A 166 8.51 -6.70 -0.44
N SER A 167 7.45 -7.51 -0.55
CA SER A 167 7.18 -8.26 -1.77
C SER A 167 6.88 -7.34 -2.96
N TRP A 168 6.21 -6.21 -2.74
CA TRP A 168 6.02 -5.22 -3.80
C TRP A 168 7.36 -4.62 -4.27
N LEU A 169 8.24 -4.20 -3.36
CA LEU A 169 9.56 -3.65 -3.72
C LEU A 169 10.41 -4.65 -4.49
N GLU A 170 10.48 -5.89 -4.02
CA GLU A 170 11.18 -6.97 -4.72
C GLU A 170 10.61 -7.20 -6.12
N SER A 171 9.28 -7.15 -6.29
CA SER A 171 8.63 -7.29 -7.59
C SER A 171 9.10 -6.20 -8.56
N LYS A 172 9.22 -4.95 -8.11
CA LYS A 172 9.72 -3.83 -8.92
C LYS A 172 11.22 -3.96 -9.24
N ILE A 173 12.01 -4.43 -8.29
CA ILE A 173 13.47 -4.61 -8.46
C ILE A 173 13.77 -5.76 -9.42
N GLN A 174 13.01 -6.85 -9.33
CA GLN A 174 13.19 -8.06 -10.14
C GLN A 174 12.42 -8.03 -11.47
N ASP A 175 11.60 -7.01 -11.71
CA ASP A 175 10.71 -6.91 -12.88
C ASP A 175 9.75 -8.11 -12.99
N LYS A 176 9.25 -8.58 -11.84
CA LYS A 176 8.30 -9.69 -11.71
C LYS A 176 6.93 -9.19 -11.24
N GLN A 177 5.90 -10.00 -11.46
CA GLN A 177 4.58 -9.75 -10.87
C GLN A 177 4.63 -9.93 -9.35
N VAL A 178 3.89 -9.10 -8.61
CA VAL A 178 3.85 -9.18 -7.13
C VAL A 178 3.30 -10.52 -6.65
N GLU A 179 2.30 -11.09 -7.34
CA GLU A 179 1.76 -12.42 -7.03
C GLU A 179 2.85 -13.50 -7.11
N THR A 180 3.74 -13.41 -8.11
CA THR A 180 4.86 -14.35 -8.29
C THR A 180 5.80 -14.30 -7.10
N ILE A 181 6.23 -13.11 -6.67
CA ILE A 181 7.11 -12.94 -5.51
C ILE A 181 6.47 -13.52 -4.24
N ILE A 182 5.20 -13.20 -3.98
CA ILE A 182 4.50 -13.68 -2.79
C ILE A 182 4.34 -15.21 -2.82
N LYS A 183 4.09 -15.79 -4.01
CA LYS A 183 4.01 -17.24 -4.17
C LYS A 183 5.36 -17.91 -3.95
N GLU A 184 6.44 -17.36 -4.48
CA GLU A 184 7.81 -17.85 -4.26
C GLU A 184 8.15 -17.86 -2.75
N LYS A 185 7.85 -16.78 -2.03
CA LYS A 185 8.07 -16.70 -0.56
C LYS A 185 7.24 -17.67 0.26
N PHE A 186 6.03 -18.00 -0.19
CA PHE A 186 5.19 -18.95 0.52
C PHE A 186 5.67 -20.39 0.37
N LEU A 187 6.39 -20.69 -0.72
CA LEU A 187 6.90 -22.04 -1.02
C LEU A 187 8.33 -22.28 -0.50
N ALA A 188 9.04 -21.21 -0.11
CA ALA A 188 10.39 -21.26 0.46
C ALA A 188 10.36 -21.50 1.97
#